data_AF-A0A9E2AMA9-F1
#
_entry.id   AF-A0A9E2AMA9-F1
#
_cell.length_a   1.000
_cell.length_b   1.000
_cell.length_c   1.000
_cell.angle_alpha   90.00
_cell.angle_beta   90.00
_cell.angle_gamma   90.00
#
_symmetry.space_group_name_H-M   'P 1'
#
loop_
_entity.id
_entity.type
_entity.pdbx_description
1 polymer ?
#
loop_
_entity_poly.entity_id
_entity_poly.type
_entity_poly.pdbx_seq_one_letter_code
_entity_poly.pdbx_strand_id
1 'polypeptide(L)'
;MALSEFGRRVKQNTAKGTDHGAANSVFILGENLKNPGIYDEPSSLTDLDTNGDIKYEIDFRAIYSSILRDWMSADAESVIPGDFRSIKLV
;
A
#
# COMPACT_ATOMS: atom_id res chain seq x y z
N MET A 1 6.39 -9.06 -5.06
CA MET A 1 5.38 -8.08 -4.62
C MET A 1 4.25 -8.08 -5.64
N ALA A 2 3.00 -8.04 -5.19
CA ALA A 2 1.83 -7.82 -6.04
C ALA A 2 1.06 -6.60 -5.52
N LEU A 3 0.87 -5.62 -6.40
CA LEU A 3 0.20 -4.34 -6.16
C LEU A 3 -0.74 -4.07 -7.34
N SER A 4 -1.87 -3.42 -7.06
CA SER A 4 -2.73 -2.81 -8.07
C SER A 4 -2.83 -1.31 -7.78
N GLU A 5 -2.74 -0.43 -8.78
CA GLU A 5 -3.08 0.99 -8.56
C GLU A 5 -4.59 1.22 -8.40
N PHE A 6 -5.40 0.19 -8.66
CA PHE A 6 -6.85 0.27 -8.70
C PHE A 6 -7.49 -0.33 -7.43
N GLY A 7 -7.48 0.45 -6.35
CA GLY A 7 -8.34 0.20 -5.18
C GLY A 7 -9.82 0.35 -5.52
N ARG A 8 -10.71 0.03 -4.57
CA ARG A 8 -12.18 0.10 -4.76
C ARG A 8 -12.84 0.98 -3.72
N ARG A 9 -13.79 1.82 -4.13
CA ARG A 9 -14.65 2.56 -3.19
C ARG A 9 -15.66 1.64 -2.53
N VAL A 10 -16.03 1.96 -1.28
CA VAL A 10 -17.04 1.20 -0.51
C VAL A 10 -18.43 1.35 -1.13
N LYS A 11 -18.76 2.55 -1.62
CA LYS A 11 -20.09 2.87 -2.15
C LYS A 11 -20.31 2.22 -3.53
N GLN A 12 -21.49 1.62 -3.71
CA GLN A 12 -21.93 1.13 -5.01
C GLN A 12 -22.18 2.29 -5.99
N ASN A 13 -21.72 2.13 -7.23
CA ASN A 13 -21.96 3.09 -8.31
C ASN A 13 -23.26 2.81 -9.07
N THR A 14 -23.60 3.67 -10.04
CA THR A 14 -24.85 3.58 -10.83
C THR A 14 -24.90 2.33 -11.71
N ALA A 15 -23.76 1.74 -12.05
CA ALA A 15 -23.63 0.52 -12.84
C ALA A 15 -23.72 -0.77 -12.00
N LYS A 16 -24.10 -0.68 -10.71
CA LYS A 16 -24.15 -1.80 -9.76
C LYS A 16 -22.77 -2.44 -9.47
N GLY A 17 -21.69 -1.70 -9.68
CA GLY A 17 -20.34 -2.05 -9.26
C GLY A 17 -19.81 -1.08 -8.22
N THR A 18 -18.49 -0.93 -8.15
CA THR A 18 -17.82 0.11 -7.36
C THR A 18 -16.97 1.00 -8.27
N ASP A 19 -16.55 2.17 -7.80
CA ASP A 19 -15.60 3.00 -8.53
C ASP A 19 -14.15 2.69 -8.12
N HIS A 20 -13.19 3.20 -8.89
CA HIS A 20 -11.79 3.21 -8.48
C HIS A 20 -11.64 3.99 -7.19
N GLY A 21 -10.82 3.46 -6.28
CA GLY A 21 -10.50 4.08 -5.01
C GLY A 21 -9.01 4.06 -4.70
N ALA A 22 -8.64 4.83 -3.69
CA ALA A 22 -7.24 5.17 -3.43
C ALA A 22 -6.44 4.11 -2.67
N ALA A 23 -7.09 3.24 -1.89
CA ALA A 23 -6.42 2.23 -1.07
C ALA A 23 -6.73 0.80 -1.54
N ASN A 24 -5.76 -0.10 -1.34
CA ASN A 24 -5.84 -1.51 -1.71
C ASN A 24 -4.99 -2.38 -0.76
N SER A 25 -5.01 -3.69 -0.98
CA SER A 25 -4.13 -4.64 -0.30
C SER A 25 -2.89 -4.93 -1.15
N VAL A 26 -1.71 -4.94 -0.51
CA VAL A 26 -0.43 -5.27 -1.14
C VAL A 26 0.09 -6.59 -0.59
N PHE A 27 0.53 -7.48 -1.48
CA PHE A 27 1.13 -8.75 -1.07
C PHE A 27 2.63 -8.75 -1.34
N ILE A 28 3.41 -9.15 -0.33
CA ILE A 28 4.86 -9.36 -0.45
C ILE A 28 5.12 -10.80 -0.05
N LEU A 29 5.74 -11.56 -0.97
CA LEU A 29 6.03 -12.97 -0.79
C LEU A 29 7.53 -13.19 -1.03
N GLY A 30 8.16 -13.96 -0.15
CA GLY A 30 9.57 -14.30 -0.21
C GLY A 30 9.99 -15.14 0.99
N GLU A 31 11.11 -15.87 0.88
CA GLU A 31 11.59 -16.77 1.94
C GLU A 31 12.16 -16.02 3.16
N ASN A 32 12.75 -14.84 2.94
CA ASN A 32 13.47 -14.08 3.97
C ASN A 32 12.69 -12.86 4.47
N LEU A 33 11.36 -12.95 4.56
CA LEU A 33 10.56 -11.87 5.15
C LEU A 33 10.85 -11.79 6.65
N LYS A 34 11.31 -10.62 7.13
CA LYS A 34 11.59 -10.40 8.56
C LYS A 34 10.33 -10.54 9.41
N ASN A 35 9.20 -10.04 8.91
CA ASN A 35 7.91 -10.05 9.60
C ASN A 35 6.86 -10.67 8.66
N PRO A 36 6.58 -11.98 8.75
CA PRO A 36 5.46 -12.56 8.05
C PRO A 36 4.14 -12.16 8.71
N GLY A 37 3.13 -11.78 7.92
CA GLY A 37 1.80 -11.42 8.41
C GLY A 37 1.27 -10.12 7.84
N ILE A 38 0.36 -9.50 8.58
CA ILE A 38 -0.31 -8.24 8.24
C ILE A 38 0.45 -7.09 8.92
N TYR A 39 0.62 -5.97 8.21
CA TYR A 39 1.45 -4.83 8.64
C TYR A 39 0.64 -3.64 9.18
N ASP A 40 -0.66 -3.64 8.94
CA ASP A 40 -1.63 -2.59 9.26
C ASP A 40 -2.89 -3.20 9.89
N GLU A 41 -3.73 -2.35 10.50
CA GLU A 41 -5.01 -2.81 11.03
C GLU A 41 -6.05 -2.90 9.90
N PRO A 42 -7.12 -3.70 10.05
CA PRO A 42 -8.21 -3.74 9.08
C PRO A 42 -8.82 -2.35 8.88
N SER A 43 -8.84 -1.88 7.62
CA SER A 43 -9.34 -0.55 7.30
C SER A 43 -10.83 -0.38 7.64
N SER A 44 -11.21 0.81 8.08
CA SER A 44 -12.61 1.16 8.31
C SER A 44 -13.38 1.29 7.00
N LEU A 45 -14.59 0.73 6.95
CA LEU A 45 -15.52 0.88 5.82
C LEU A 45 -16.52 2.02 6.01
N THR A 46 -16.45 2.73 7.14
CA THR A 46 -17.37 3.82 7.49
C THR A 46 -16.64 5.13 7.77
N ASP A 47 -15.37 5.09 8.15
CA ASP A 47 -14.50 6.26 8.27
C ASP A 47 -13.68 6.47 7.00
N LEU A 48 -14.29 7.15 6.04
CA LEU A 48 -13.73 7.38 4.71
C LEU A 48 -13.17 8.80 4.60
N ASP A 49 -12.31 9.05 3.61
CA ASP A 49 -11.84 10.40 3.31
C ASP A 49 -12.96 11.26 2.70
N THR A 50 -12.65 12.52 2.36
CA THR A 50 -13.62 13.45 1.77
C THR A 50 -14.14 13.02 0.39
N ASN A 51 -13.44 12.11 -0.29
CA ASN A 51 -13.83 11.55 -1.58
C ASN A 51 -14.64 10.24 -1.45
N GLY A 52 -14.81 9.73 -0.23
CA GLY A 52 -15.43 8.44 0.03
C GLY A 52 -14.48 7.26 -0.25
N ASP A 53 -13.18 7.51 -0.26
CA ASP A 53 -12.14 6.50 -0.39
C ASP A 53 -11.73 5.96 0.99
N ILE A 54 -11.32 4.69 1.03
CA ILE A 54 -10.67 4.11 2.21
C ILE A 54 -9.37 4.88 2.45
N LYS A 55 -9.15 5.31 3.69
CA LYS A 55 -7.89 5.94 4.11
C LYS A 55 -6.81 4.86 4.19
N TYR A 56 -5.72 5.02 3.44
CA TYR A 56 -4.60 4.10 3.50
C TYR A 56 -3.81 4.29 4.81
N GLU A 57 -3.27 3.21 5.37
CA GLU A 57 -2.38 3.29 6.54
C GLU A 57 -0.90 3.30 6.13
N ILE A 58 -0.58 2.55 5.07
CA ILE A 58 0.78 2.42 4.54
C ILE A 58 0.83 3.04 3.15
N ASP A 59 1.71 4.03 3.00
CA ASP A 59 2.02 4.58 1.68
C ASP A 59 2.79 3.53 0.86
N PHE A 60 2.30 3.18 -0.33
CA PHE A 60 2.96 2.17 -1.17
C PHE A 60 4.40 2.57 -1.55
N ARG A 61 4.73 3.86 -1.56
CA ARG A 61 6.08 4.37 -1.82
C ARG A 61 7.05 3.98 -0.71
N ALA A 62 6.57 3.85 0.52
CA ALA A 62 7.35 3.32 1.64
C ALA A 62 7.73 1.85 1.43
N ILE A 63 6.82 1.07 0.85
CA ILE A 63 7.06 -0.34 0.49
C ILE A 63 8.17 -0.42 -0.57
N TYR A 64 8.00 0.28 -1.69
CA TYR A 64 9.02 0.28 -2.77
C TYR A 64 10.37 0.81 -2.29
N SER A 65 10.38 1.91 -1.54
CA SER A 65 11.62 2.49 -1.01
C SER A 65 12.36 1.50 -0.09
N SER A 66 11.62 0.73 0.70
CA SER A 66 12.21 -0.30 1.58
C SER A 66 12.75 -1.50 0.79
N ILE A 67 12.06 -1.93 -0.26
CA ILE A 67 12.57 -2.98 -1.16
C ILE A 67 13.86 -2.51 -1.86
N LEU A 68 13.86 -1.31 -2.44
CA LEU A 68 15.03 -0.76 -3.14
C LEU A 68 16.24 -0.67 -2.19
N ARG A 69 16.05 -0.07 -1.01
CA ARG A 69 17.14 0.14 -0.06
C ARG A 69 17.60 -1.16 0.61
N ASP A 70 16.67 -1.92 1.19
CA ASP A 70 17.00 -2.98 2.14
C ASP A 70 17.17 -4.35 1.46
N TRP A 71 16.49 -4.59 0.33
CA TRP A 71 16.63 -5.83 -0.44
C TRP A 71 17.62 -5.71 -1.59
N MET A 72 17.52 -4.63 -2.38
CA MET A 72 18.33 -4.46 -3.58
C MET A 72 19.64 -3.69 -3.34
N SER A 73 19.85 -3.14 -2.14
CA SER A 73 20.99 -2.27 -1.82
C SER A 73 21.15 -1.09 -2.80
N ALA A 74 20.02 -0.56 -3.28
CA ALA A 74 19.96 0.54 -4.24
C ALA A 74 19.70 1.89 -3.54
N ASP A 75 20.08 2.98 -4.20
CA ASP A 75 19.72 4.34 -3.79
C ASP A 75 18.23 4.61 -4.06
N ALA A 76 17.40 4.37 -3.05
CA ALA A 76 15.95 4.56 -3.14
C ALA A 76 15.56 6.03 -3.38
N GLU A 77 16.29 7.00 -2.83
CA GLU A 77 15.96 8.43 -2.93
C GLU A 77 16.13 8.94 -4.37
N SER A 78 17.13 8.42 -5.08
CA SER A 78 17.32 8.74 -6.51
C SER A 78 16.17 8.28 -7.41
N VAL A 79 15.43 7.24 -7.00
CA VAL A 79 14.33 6.64 -7.78
C VAL A 79 12.97 7.15 -7.30
N ILE A 80 12.79 7.25 -5.98
CA ILE A 80 11.56 7.69 -5.32
C ILE A 80 11.93 8.83 -4.36
N PRO A 81 11.99 10.07 -4.86
CA PRO A 81 12.37 11.21 -4.03
C PRO A 81 11.36 11.46 -2.90
N GLY A 82 11.87 11.66 -1.68
CA GLY A 82 11.07 11.96 -0.50
C GLY A 82 11.43 11.08 0.70
N ASP A 83 11.03 11.54 1.89
CA ASP A 83 11.21 10.78 3.12
C ASP A 83 9.99 9.90 3.37
N PHE A 84 10.12 8.61 3.00
CA PHE A 84 9.10 7.60 3.25
C PHE A 84 9.53 6.71 4.42
N ARG A 85 8.63 6.59 5.41
CA ARG A 85 8.83 5.74 6.59
C ARG A 85 9.27 4.34 6.18
N SER A 86 10.46 3.92 6.63
CA SER A 86 10.97 2.57 6.38
C SER A 86 10.04 1.49 6.94
N ILE A 87 9.79 0.46 6.15
CA ILE A 87 9.06 -0.75 6.52
C ILE A 87 10.06 -1.91 6.51
N LYS A 88 10.23 -2.58 7.65
CA LYS A 88 11.16 -3.70 7.78
C LYS A 88 10.59 -4.97 7.15
N LEU A 89 10.77 -5.09 5.84
CA LEU A 89 10.29 -6.21 5.02
C LEU A 89 11.29 -7.37 4.97
N VAL A 90 12.58 -7.04 4.75
CA VAL A 90 13.72 -7.97 4.65
C VAL A 90 14.85 -7.55 5.56
#